data_AF-A0A5B7K058-F1
#
_entry.id   AF-A0A5B7K058-F1
#
_cell.length_a   1.000
_cell.length_b   1.000
_cell.length_c   1.000
_cell.angle_alpha   90.00
_cell.angle_beta   90.00
_cell.angle_gamma   90.00
#
_symmetry.space_group_name_H-M   'P 1'
#
loop_
_entity.id
_entity.type
_entity.pdbx_description
1 polymer ?
#
loop_
_entity_poly.entity_id
_entity_poly.type
_entity_poly.pdbx_seq_one_letter_code
_entity_poly.pdbx_strand_id
1 'polypeptide(L)'
;MVAQEKLHPSCARKPAGSAPMLCSRLAAACKEDPTCRPRLEFYEQACAVDSDTQRCAGSTAECRRAVLGILGTQLRNLCTCAASDPRETFTCMDWQRILWYNPCVGESFAMQPGAIPKAEIS
;
A
#
# COMPACT_ATOMS: atom_id res chain seq x y z
N MET A 1 5.69 18.39 -13.88
CA MET A 1 5.27 17.92 -12.54
C MET A 1 3.73 17.94 -12.51
N VAL A 2 3.05 16.87 -12.98
CA VAL A 2 1.57 16.87 -13.17
C VAL A 2 0.90 15.68 -12.45
N ALA A 3 1.66 14.62 -12.13
CA ALA A 3 1.10 13.42 -11.48
C ALA A 3 0.63 13.69 -10.04
N GLN A 4 1.34 14.55 -9.30
CA GLN A 4 1.00 14.85 -7.91
C GLN A 4 -0.33 15.61 -7.78
N GLU A 5 -0.62 16.56 -8.67
CA GLU A 5 -1.89 17.31 -8.67
C GLU A 5 -3.09 16.43 -9.06
N LYS A 6 -2.90 15.51 -10.02
CA LYS A 6 -3.97 14.59 -10.46
C LYS A 6 -4.35 13.55 -9.40
N LEU A 7 -3.40 13.15 -8.54
CA LEU A 7 -3.60 12.12 -7.52
C LEU A 7 -3.90 12.69 -6.12
N HIS A 8 -3.72 13.99 -5.90
CA HIS A 8 -3.92 14.66 -4.61
C HIS A 8 -4.65 16.02 -4.75
N PRO A 9 -5.91 16.04 -5.24
CA PRO A 9 -6.72 17.26 -5.24
C PRO A 9 -6.91 17.81 -3.82
N SER A 10 -7.28 19.09 -3.70
CA SER A 10 -7.51 19.75 -2.40
C SER A 10 -8.49 19.01 -1.50
N CYS A 11 -9.48 18.30 -2.06
CA CYS A 11 -10.40 17.45 -1.31
C CYS A 11 -9.77 16.15 -0.78
N ALA A 12 -8.70 15.64 -1.41
CA ALA A 12 -7.97 14.45 -0.98
C ALA A 12 -6.77 14.81 -0.07
N ARG A 13 -6.51 16.11 0.15
CA ARG A 13 -5.52 16.57 1.12
C ARG A 13 -6.12 16.44 2.52
N LYS A 14 -5.36 15.83 3.42
CA LYS A 14 -5.72 15.78 4.84
C LYS A 14 -5.84 17.21 5.38
N PRO A 15 -6.91 17.57 6.12
CA PRO A 15 -6.99 18.89 6.76
C PRO A 15 -5.81 19.10 7.71
N ALA A 16 -5.20 20.28 7.64
CA ALA A 16 -4.06 20.63 8.49
C ALA A 16 -4.46 20.48 9.97
N GLY A 17 -3.68 19.72 10.73
CA GLY A 17 -3.94 19.44 12.15
C GLY A 17 -4.59 18.09 12.46
N SER A 18 -4.96 17.30 11.45
CA SER A 18 -5.42 15.92 11.68
C SER A 18 -4.22 15.00 11.99
N ALA A 19 -4.01 14.71 13.27
CA ALA A 19 -2.95 13.79 13.71
C ALA A 19 -3.02 12.46 12.92
N PRO A 20 -1.90 11.93 12.44
CA PRO A 20 -1.89 10.60 11.86
C PRO A 20 -2.37 9.58 12.90
N MET A 21 -3.34 8.75 12.49
CA MET A 21 -3.86 7.68 13.33
C MET A 21 -2.88 6.51 13.38
N LEU A 22 -3.00 5.65 14.39
CA LEU A 22 -2.18 4.44 14.50
C LEU A 22 -2.44 3.52 13.30
N CYS A 23 -1.37 2.94 12.73
CA CYS A 23 -1.50 2.02 11.60
C CYS A 23 -2.37 0.81 11.92
N SER A 24 -2.27 0.27 13.15
CA SER A 24 -3.14 -0.82 13.64
C SER A 24 -4.62 -0.41 13.68
N ARG A 25 -4.93 0.81 14.15
CA ARG A 25 -6.31 1.33 14.17
C ARG A 25 -6.84 1.60 12.77
N LEU A 26 -5.99 2.04 11.85
CA LEU A 26 -6.37 2.23 10.46
C LEU A 26 -6.78 0.92 9.80
N ALA A 27 -6.00 -0.12 10.04
CA ALA A 27 -6.30 -1.46 9.56
C ALA A 27 -7.58 -2.02 10.21
N ALA A 28 -7.74 -1.86 11.53
CA ALA A 28 -8.96 -2.27 12.24
C ALA A 28 -10.21 -1.58 11.67
N ALA A 29 -10.18 -0.25 11.49
CA ALA A 29 -11.28 0.49 10.90
C ALA A 29 -11.61 0.03 9.46
N CYS A 30 -10.59 -0.31 8.67
CA CYS A 30 -10.81 -0.88 7.33
C CYS A 30 -11.44 -2.28 7.38
N LYS A 31 -11.06 -3.11 8.35
CA LYS A 31 -11.65 -4.45 8.54
C LYS A 31 -13.11 -4.40 8.98
N GLU A 32 -13.51 -3.34 9.69
CA GLU A 32 -14.90 -3.09 10.09
C GLU A 32 -15.75 -2.53 8.93
N ASP A 33 -15.14 -1.84 7.97
CA ASP A 33 -15.82 -1.28 6.80
C ASP A 33 -16.04 -2.37 5.71
N PRO A 34 -17.30 -2.66 5.32
CA PRO A 34 -17.63 -3.73 4.37
C PRO A 34 -17.11 -3.47 2.95
N THR A 35 -16.80 -2.23 2.60
CA THR A 35 -16.23 -1.84 1.31
C THR A 35 -14.71 -1.87 1.31
N CYS A 36 -14.08 -1.60 2.46
CA CYS A 36 -12.63 -1.58 2.62
C CYS A 36 -12.07 -2.98 2.85
N ARG A 37 -12.72 -3.79 3.70
CA ARG A 37 -12.30 -5.15 4.05
C ARG A 37 -11.92 -6.02 2.83
N PRO A 38 -12.78 -6.21 1.81
CA PRO A 38 -12.42 -7.07 0.67
C PRO A 38 -11.24 -6.51 -0.15
N ARG A 39 -11.04 -5.18 -0.15
CA ARG A 39 -9.90 -4.54 -0.84
C ARG A 39 -8.60 -4.75 -0.06
N LEU A 40 -8.67 -4.74 1.27
CA LEU A 40 -7.54 -5.04 2.13
C LEU A 40 -7.12 -6.52 2.00
N GLU A 41 -8.07 -7.44 2.03
CA GLU A 41 -7.80 -8.87 1.86
C GLU A 41 -7.18 -9.16 0.50
N PHE A 42 -7.70 -8.56 -0.57
CA PHE A 42 -7.12 -8.69 -1.91
C PHE A 42 -5.70 -8.12 -1.99
N TYR A 43 -5.41 -7.03 -1.28
CA TYR A 43 -4.07 -6.47 -1.21
C TYR A 43 -3.08 -7.36 -0.46
N GLU A 44 -3.47 -7.89 0.70
CA GLU A 44 -2.62 -8.80 1.48
C GLU A 44 -2.25 -10.05 0.66
N GLN A 45 -3.19 -10.56 -0.14
CA GLN A 45 -2.96 -11.70 -1.04
C GLN A 45 -2.11 -11.33 -2.26
N ALA A 46 -2.48 -10.27 -2.98
CA ALA A 46 -1.84 -9.93 -4.26
C ALA A 46 -0.45 -9.30 -4.09
N CYS A 47 -0.21 -8.59 -2.98
CA CYS A 47 1.08 -7.97 -2.65
C CYS A 47 1.86 -8.76 -1.59
N ALA A 48 1.62 -10.07 -1.48
CA ALA A 48 2.39 -10.95 -0.62
C ALA A 48 3.87 -10.93 -1.01
N VAL A 49 4.74 -10.88 0.00
CA VAL A 49 6.20 -10.86 -0.15
C VAL A 49 6.73 -12.25 0.15
N ASP A 50 7.58 -12.74 -0.74
CA ASP A 50 8.29 -13.99 -0.54
C ASP A 50 9.41 -13.79 0.50
N SER A 51 9.43 -14.65 1.53
CA SER A 51 10.33 -14.48 2.68
C SER A 51 11.81 -14.63 2.32
N ASP A 52 12.13 -15.43 1.31
CA ASP A 52 13.51 -15.73 0.93
C ASP A 52 14.07 -14.66 -0.01
N THR A 53 13.29 -14.26 -1.01
CA THR A 53 13.73 -13.30 -2.03
C THR A 53 13.47 -11.85 -1.65
N GLN A 54 12.58 -11.59 -0.68
CA GLN A 54 12.12 -10.24 -0.31
C GLN A 54 11.47 -9.49 -1.50
N ARG A 55 10.89 -10.24 -2.45
CA ARG A 55 10.20 -9.72 -3.67
C ARG A 55 8.73 -10.12 -3.68
N CYS A 56 7.98 -9.72 -4.71
CA CYS A 56 6.63 -10.24 -4.90
C CYS A 56 6.62 -11.77 -4.99
N ALA A 57 5.83 -12.43 -4.14
CA ALA A 57 5.58 -13.87 -4.22
C ALA A 57 4.73 -14.23 -5.46
N GLY A 58 3.99 -13.26 -6.03
CA GLY A 58 3.12 -13.43 -7.17
C GLY A 58 3.29 -12.34 -8.24
N SER A 59 2.23 -12.11 -9.02
CA SER A 59 2.24 -11.16 -10.13
C SER A 59 2.31 -9.70 -9.67
N THR A 60 3.34 -8.98 -10.11
CA THR A 60 3.48 -7.53 -9.87
C THR A 60 2.31 -6.73 -10.44
N ALA A 61 1.72 -7.19 -11.55
CA ALA A 61 0.55 -6.54 -12.15
C ALA A 61 -0.71 -6.67 -11.27
N GLU A 62 -0.87 -7.79 -10.58
CA GLU A 62 -1.97 -7.99 -9.64
C GLU A 62 -1.79 -7.15 -8.38
N CYS A 63 -0.58 -7.12 -7.82
CA CYS A 63 -0.27 -6.21 -6.71
C CYS A 63 -0.55 -4.75 -7.09
N ARG A 64 -0.13 -4.31 -8.28
CA ARG A 64 -0.42 -2.96 -8.78
C ARG A 64 -1.93 -2.69 -8.83
N ARG A 65 -2.73 -3.66 -9.31
CA ARG A 65 -4.20 -3.55 -9.34
C ARG A 65 -4.78 -3.46 -7.93
N ALA A 66 -4.27 -4.24 -6.99
CA ALA A 66 -4.72 -4.21 -5.60
C ALA A 66 -4.41 -2.87 -4.92
N VAL A 67 -3.21 -2.33 -5.12
CA VAL A 67 -2.82 -1.00 -4.60
C VAL A 67 -3.73 0.10 -5.15
N LEU A 68 -4.03 0.06 -6.46
CA LEU A 68 -4.99 1.00 -7.07
C LEU A 68 -6.40 0.80 -6.52
N GLY A 69 -6.79 -0.45 -6.21
CA GLY A 69 -8.06 -0.79 -5.58
C GLY A 69 -8.21 -0.23 -4.16
N ILE A 70 -7.11 -0.01 -3.43
CA ILE A 70 -7.16 0.62 -2.11
C ILE A 70 -7.41 2.14 -2.19
N LEU A 71 -7.12 2.77 -3.33
CA LEU A 71 -7.37 4.21 -3.52
C LEU A 71 -8.87 4.51 -3.33
N GLY A 72 -9.16 5.52 -2.50
CA GLY A 72 -10.53 5.87 -2.10
C GLY A 72 -11.02 5.19 -0.84
N THR A 73 -10.20 4.36 -0.18
CA THR A 73 -10.46 3.83 1.16
C THR A 73 -9.62 4.53 2.22
N GLN A 74 -9.91 4.26 3.49
CA GLN A 74 -9.18 4.80 4.64
C GLN A 74 -7.68 4.42 4.60
N LEU A 75 -7.32 3.26 4.05
CA LEU A 75 -5.93 2.75 4.02
C LEU A 75 -4.94 3.66 3.27
N ARG A 76 -5.43 4.57 2.40
CA ARG A 76 -4.57 5.55 1.72
C ARG A 76 -4.05 6.64 2.68
N ASN A 77 -4.63 6.77 3.87
CA ASN A 77 -4.25 7.80 4.85
C ASN A 77 -2.87 7.53 5.47
N LEU A 78 -2.09 8.59 5.65
CA LEU A 78 -0.85 8.58 6.44
C LEU A 78 -1.13 8.10 7.89
N CYS A 79 -0.50 6.98 8.27
CA CYS A 79 -0.52 6.44 9.63
C CYS A 79 0.86 6.56 10.30
N THR A 80 0.89 6.54 11.63
CA THR A 80 2.13 6.60 12.43
C THR A 80 2.09 5.58 13.56
N CYS A 81 3.24 5.14 14.04
CA CYS A 81 3.38 4.33 15.26
C CYS A 81 4.13 5.06 16.38
N ALA A 82 4.37 6.37 16.25
CA ALA A 82 5.11 7.16 17.25
C ALA A 82 4.40 7.30 18.60
N ALA A 83 3.08 7.11 18.64
CA ALA A 83 2.24 7.28 19.83
C ALA A 83 1.53 5.99 20.26
N SER A 84 2.03 4.81 19.86
CA SER A 84 1.46 3.54 20.27
C SER A 84 1.85 3.17 21.70
N ASP A 85 0.92 2.56 22.44
CA ASP A 85 1.23 1.87 23.69
C ASP A 85 2.28 0.77 23.43
N PRO A 86 3.25 0.52 24.33
CA PRO A 86 4.25 -0.52 24.16
C PRO A 86 3.69 -1.89 23.75
N ARG A 87 2.47 -2.23 24.20
CA ARG A 87 1.79 -3.49 23.86
C ARG A 87 1.30 -3.54 22.41
N GLU A 88 0.97 -2.39 21.84
CA GLU A 88 0.40 -2.24 20.49
C GLU A 88 1.45 -1.83 19.45
N THR A 89 2.65 -1.43 19.88
CA THR A 89 3.72 -0.94 19.00
C THR A 89 4.12 -1.95 17.95
N PHE A 90 4.28 -3.23 18.31
CA PHE A 90 4.65 -4.28 17.34
C PHE A 90 3.56 -4.46 16.28
N THR A 91 2.31 -4.62 16.70
CA THR A 91 1.16 -4.72 15.80
C THR A 91 1.05 -3.49 14.88
N CYS A 92 1.29 -2.29 15.41
CA CYS A 92 1.29 -1.07 14.61
C CYS A 92 2.42 -1.10 13.55
N MET A 93 3.64 -1.48 13.93
CA MET A 93 4.77 -1.57 13.01
C MET A 93 4.56 -2.62 11.93
N ASP A 94 3.91 -3.74 12.24
CA ASP A 94 3.59 -4.76 11.23
C ASP A 94 2.63 -4.22 10.18
N TRP A 95 1.57 -3.51 10.60
CA TRP A 95 0.68 -2.81 9.68
C TRP A 95 1.40 -1.70 8.90
N GLN A 96 2.34 -0.99 9.54
CA GLN A 96 3.15 0.00 8.86
C GLN A 96 4.02 -0.65 7.76
N ARG A 97 4.63 -1.81 8.03
CA ARG A 97 5.40 -2.55 7.01
C ARG A 97 4.52 -3.00 5.87
N ILE A 98 3.38 -3.63 6.16
CA ILE A 98 2.45 -4.14 5.16
C ILE A 98 1.95 -3.02 4.23
N LEU A 99 1.57 -1.87 4.79
CA LEU A 99 0.94 -0.79 4.01
C LEU A 99 1.94 0.18 3.35
N TRP A 100 3.12 0.38 3.93
CA TRP A 100 4.05 1.46 3.54
C TRP A 100 5.41 0.97 3.05
N TYR A 101 5.95 -0.07 3.66
CA TYR A 101 7.30 -0.57 3.38
C TYR A 101 7.30 -1.91 2.66
N ASN A 102 6.20 -2.23 1.97
CA ASN A 102 6.08 -3.49 1.25
C ASN A 102 6.95 -3.48 -0.02
N PRO A 103 8.02 -4.30 -0.10
CA PRO A 103 8.92 -4.32 -1.26
C PRO A 103 8.22 -4.76 -2.56
N CYS A 104 7.22 -5.64 -2.49
CA CYS A 104 6.43 -6.05 -3.65
C CYS A 104 5.66 -4.87 -4.25
N VAL A 105 5.12 -3.98 -3.40
CA VAL A 105 4.50 -2.75 -3.88
C VAL A 105 5.51 -1.87 -4.59
N GLY A 106 6.70 -1.68 -4.02
CA GLY A 106 7.80 -0.97 -4.68
C GLY A 106 8.12 -1.54 -6.05
N GLU A 107 8.24 -2.86 -6.17
CA GLU A 107 8.49 -3.57 -7.43
C GLU A 107 7.33 -3.43 -8.43
N SER A 108 6.08 -3.43 -7.97
CA SER A 108 4.88 -3.29 -8.81
C SER A 108 4.76 -1.92 -9.51
N PHE A 109 5.36 -0.88 -8.93
CA PHE A 109 5.39 0.48 -9.48
C PHE A 109 6.77 0.90 -10.01
N ALA A 110 7.82 0.12 -9.71
CA ALA A 110 9.09 0.24 -10.40
C ALA A 110 8.85 -0.12 -11.87
N MET A 111 8.89 0.89 -12.73
CA MET A 111 8.92 0.73 -14.17
C MET A 111 10.01 -0.30 -14.50
N GLN A 112 9.65 -1.49 -14.99
CA GLN A 112 10.66 -2.44 -15.42
C GLN A 112 11.52 -1.79 -16.51
N PRO A 113 12.86 -1.76 -16.37
CA PRO A 113 13.75 -1.55 -17.51
C PRO A 113 13.71 -2.82 -18.37
N GLY A 114 12.64 -2.99 -19.15
CA GLY A 114 12.39 -4.25 -19.87
C GLY A 114 11.35 -4.18 -20.99
N ALA A 115 10.83 -2.99 -21.32
CA ALA A 115 10.08 -2.79 -22.56
C ALA A 115 11.05 -2.66 -23.76
N ILE A 116 11.76 -3.74 -24.07
CA ILE A 116 12.19 -4.02 -25.45
C ILE A 116 11.54 -5.37 -25.78
N PRO A 117 10.54 -5.41 -26.69
CA PRO A 117 10.03 -6.68 -27.16
C PRO A 117 11.18 -7.45 -27.82
N LYS A 118 11.33 -8.74 -27.51
CA LYS A 118 12.12 -9.65 -28.34
C LYS A 118 11.61 -9.53 -29.77
N ALA A 119 12.36 -8.86 -30.64
CA ALA A 119 12.14 -8.86 -32.07
C ALA A 119 13.50 -9.11 -32.73
N GLU A 120 13.60 -10.29 -33.32
CA GLU A 120 14.52 -10.75 -34.34
C GLU A 120 15.23 -9.63 -35.13
N ILE A 121 16.57 -9.62 -35.09
CA ILE A 121 17.38 -9.32 -36.29
C ILE A 121 18.57 -10.27 -36.27
N SER A 122 18.55 -11.16 -37.26
CA SER A 122 19.62 -12.07 -37.66
C SER A 122 20.79 -11.34 -38.30
#